data_AF-S6TPR1-F1
#
_entry.id   AF-S6TPR1-F1
#
_cell.length_a   1.000
_cell.length_b   1.000
_cell.length_c   1.000
_cell.angle_alpha   90.00
_cell.angle_beta   90.00
_cell.angle_gamma   90.00
#
_symmetry.space_group_name_H-M   'P 1'
#
loop_
_entity.id
_entity.type
_entity.pdbx_description
1 polymer ?
#
loop_
_entity_poly.entity_id
_entity_poly.type
_entity_poly.pdbx_seq_one_letter_code
_entity_poly.pdbx_strand_id
1 'polypeptide(L)'
;MPSLETAASGTKSESSTGAGLSIAILALAGFVIVTTEFLIIGLLPSLARDLGISISTAGLLVTLFAFTVMLFGPPLTAMLSHLDRKRTFIVILLIFAASNALAAVSSNVWILALARFIPALALPVFWGTASETASLLAGPKRAGK
;
A
#
# COMPACT_ATOMS: atom_id res chain seq x y z
N MET A 1 23.40 -36.43 47.84
CA MET A 1 23.45 -35.24 46.96
C MET A 1 22.61 -35.52 45.70
N PRO A 2 21.31 -35.19 45.68
CA PRO A 2 20.55 -35.12 44.44
C PRO A 2 19.83 -33.76 44.34
N SER A 3 20.32 -32.85 43.50
CA SER A 3 19.60 -31.60 43.23
C SER A 3 20.09 -30.96 41.94
N LEU A 4 19.75 -31.54 40.79
CA LEU A 4 19.80 -30.88 39.47
C LEU A 4 18.76 -31.49 38.52
N GLU A 5 17.50 -31.50 38.92
CA GLU A 5 16.39 -31.45 37.97
C GLU A 5 15.78 -30.05 38.04
N THR A 6 15.33 -29.55 36.89
CA THR A 6 14.31 -28.49 36.77
C THR A 6 14.78 -27.04 36.89
N ALA A 7 15.30 -26.48 35.80
CA ALA A 7 15.07 -25.07 35.43
C ALA A 7 15.52 -24.74 34.00
N ALA A 8 14.96 -25.43 33.00
CA ALA A 8 14.99 -24.95 31.61
C ALA A 8 13.59 -25.07 30.98
N SER A 9 12.60 -24.55 31.69
CA SER A 9 11.24 -24.40 31.19
C SER A 9 11.05 -22.99 30.62
N GLY A 10 10.86 -22.93 29.30
CA GLY A 10 9.86 -22.06 28.70
C GLY A 10 10.19 -20.59 28.47
N THR A 11 10.82 -20.25 27.34
CA THR A 11 10.62 -18.96 26.65
C THR A 11 10.94 -19.05 25.16
N LYS A 12 10.13 -19.72 24.33
CA LYS A 12 10.21 -19.53 22.86
C LYS A 12 9.00 -20.05 22.10
N SER A 13 7.79 -19.57 22.42
CA SER A 13 6.64 -19.81 21.55
C SER A 13 5.55 -18.74 21.68
N GLU A 14 5.93 -17.46 21.70
CA GLU A 14 4.95 -16.36 21.64
C GLU A 14 5.10 -15.46 20.40
N SER A 15 6.14 -15.63 19.58
CA SER A 15 6.49 -14.67 18.51
C SER A 15 6.19 -15.13 17.06
N SER A 16 5.54 -16.27 16.82
CA SER A 16 5.27 -16.78 15.46
C SER A 16 3.90 -16.35 14.91
N THR A 17 2.86 -16.29 15.75
CA THR A 17 1.49 -15.94 15.33
C THR A 17 1.35 -14.48 14.90
N GLY A 18 2.00 -13.55 15.61
CA GLY A 18 1.89 -12.11 15.35
C GLY A 18 2.59 -11.66 14.06
N ALA A 19 3.72 -12.27 13.71
CA ALA A 19 4.46 -11.95 12.49
C ALA A 19 3.71 -12.44 11.23
N GLY A 20 3.16 -13.65 11.26
CA GLY A 20 2.36 -14.20 10.17
C GLY A 20 1.11 -13.38 9.89
N LEU A 21 0.39 -12.98 10.94
CA LEU A 21 -0.78 -12.11 10.81
C LEU A 21 -0.42 -10.73 10.23
N SER A 22 0.71 -10.15 10.66
CA SER A 22 1.17 -8.86 10.14
C SER A 22 1.50 -8.94 8.64
N ILE A 23 2.21 -9.98 8.21
CA ILE A 23 2.51 -10.23 6.79
C ILE A 23 1.22 -10.44 5.99
N ALA A 24 0.25 -11.18 6.52
CA ALA A 24 -1.04 -11.37 5.86
C ALA A 24 -1.80 -10.04 5.69
N ILE A 25 -1.77 -9.15 6.69
CA ILE A 25 -2.36 -7.82 6.59
C ILE A 25 -1.64 -6.96 5.54
N LEU A 26 -0.30 -6.99 5.52
CA LEU A 26 0.51 -6.30 4.51
C LEU A 26 0.19 -6.79 3.10
N ALA A 27 0.06 -8.10 2.92
CA ALA A 27 -0.30 -8.72 1.64
C ALA A 27 -1.71 -8.32 1.21
N LEU A 28 -2.69 -8.35 2.13
CA LEU A 28 -4.06 -7.92 1.84
C LEU A 28 -4.12 -6.44 1.47
N ALA A 29 -3.39 -5.57 2.19
CA ALA A 29 -3.28 -4.16 1.87
C ALA A 29 -2.69 -3.94 0.46
N GLY A 30 -1.59 -4.61 0.15
CA GLY A 30 -0.98 -4.57 -1.18
C GLY A 30 -1.93 -5.07 -2.26
N PHE A 31 -2.65 -6.15 -2.01
CA PHE A 31 -3.67 -6.69 -2.91
C PHE A 31 -4.77 -5.67 -3.21
N VAL A 32 -5.39 -5.09 -2.17
CA VAL A 32 -6.46 -4.09 -2.33
C VAL A 32 -5.97 -2.89 -3.14
N ILE A 33 -4.80 -2.35 -2.79
CA ILE A 33 -4.19 -1.22 -3.50
C ILE A 33 -3.99 -1.55 -4.98
N VAL A 34 -3.36 -2.69 -5.28
CA VAL A 34 -3.09 -3.14 -6.65
C VAL A 34 -4.40 -3.36 -7.41
N THR A 35 -5.37 -4.06 -6.83
CA THR A 35 -6.68 -4.28 -7.46
C THR A 35 -7.33 -2.97 -7.86
N THR A 36 -7.38 -1.98 -6.96
CA THR A 36 -7.93 -0.66 -7.26
C THR A 36 -7.21 0.01 -8.43
N GLU A 37 -5.87 -0.03 -8.45
CA GLU A 37 -5.07 0.64 -9.46
C GLU A 37 -5.20 0.01 -10.86
N PHE A 38 -5.42 -1.30 -10.93
CA PHE A 38 -5.64 -1.99 -12.21
C PHE A 38 -7.10 -1.98 -12.66
N LEU A 39 -8.06 -1.94 -11.73
CA LEU A 39 -9.50 -1.98 -12.04
C LEU A 39 -9.91 -0.83 -12.97
N ILE A 40 -9.37 0.38 -12.75
CA ILE A 40 -9.64 1.54 -13.59
C ILE A 40 -9.30 1.33 -15.07
N ILE A 41 -8.26 0.55 -15.39
CA ILE A 41 -7.83 0.31 -16.77
C ILE A 41 -8.92 -0.46 -17.51
N GLY A 42 -9.51 -1.47 -16.83
CA GLY A 42 -10.66 -2.21 -17.34
C GLY A 42 -11.94 -1.38 -17.41
N LEU A 43 -12.07 -0.35 -16.56
CA LEU A 43 -13.22 0.55 -16.51
C LEU A 43 -13.10 1.79 -17.41
N LEU A 44 -11.98 2.01 -18.10
CA LEU A 44 -11.77 3.20 -18.94
C LEU A 44 -12.92 3.47 -19.92
N PRO A 45 -13.49 2.47 -20.64
CA PRO A 45 -14.61 2.71 -21.53
C PRO A 45 -15.87 3.18 -20.79
N SER A 46 -16.14 2.64 -19.61
CA SER A 46 -17.28 3.07 -18.78
C SER A 46 -17.07 4.48 -18.24
N LEU A 47 -15.88 4.78 -17.68
CA LEU A 47 -15.54 6.12 -17.20
C LEU A 47 -15.64 7.18 -18.31
N ALA A 48 -15.18 6.85 -19.52
CA ALA A 48 -15.28 7.74 -20.67
C ALA A 48 -16.75 8.06 -21.01
N ARG A 49 -17.64 7.06 -21.00
CA ARG A 49 -19.07 7.26 -21.22
C ARG A 49 -19.72 8.07 -20.11
N ASP A 50 -19.45 7.73 -18.86
CA ASP A 50 -20.10 8.34 -17.69
C ASP A 50 -19.73 9.83 -17.55
N LEU A 51 -18.51 10.21 -17.96
CA LEU A 51 -18.02 11.59 -17.92
C LEU A 51 -18.20 12.34 -19.25
N GLY A 52 -18.65 11.66 -20.31
CA GLY A 52 -18.78 12.26 -21.64
C GLY A 52 -17.45 12.67 -22.29
N ILE A 53 -16.35 11.99 -21.97
CA ILE A 53 -15.00 12.28 -22.50
C ILE A 53 -14.49 11.15 -23.41
N SER A 54 -13.42 11.39 -24.16
CA SER A 54 -12.77 10.34 -24.94
C SER A 54 -12.06 9.31 -24.05
N ILE A 55 -11.94 8.06 -24.51
CA ILE A 55 -11.15 7.02 -23.82
C ILE A 55 -9.69 7.46 -23.65
N SER A 56 -9.13 8.16 -24.64
CA SER A 56 -7.77 8.72 -24.56
C SER A 56 -7.63 9.72 -23.42
N THR A 57 -8.62 10.59 -23.21
CA THR A 57 -8.65 11.53 -22.09
C THR A 57 -8.76 10.81 -20.74
N ALA A 58 -9.61 9.78 -20.65
CA ALA A 58 -9.69 8.95 -19.44
C ALA A 58 -8.35 8.23 -19.16
N GLY A 59 -7.64 7.80 -20.20
CA GLY A 59 -6.30 7.23 -20.12
C GLY A 59 -5.26 8.17 -19.49
N LEU A 60 -5.43 9.49 -19.62
CA LEU A 60 -4.55 10.46 -18.96
C LEU A 60 -4.60 10.37 -17.43
N LEU A 61 -5.68 9.85 -16.84
CA LEU A 61 -5.74 9.60 -15.39
C LEU A 61 -4.72 8.54 -14.97
N VAL A 62 -4.52 7.51 -15.81
CA VAL A 62 -3.50 6.46 -15.59
C VAL A 62 -2.11 7.05 -15.80
N THR A 63 -1.92 7.84 -16.85
CA THR A 63 -0.65 8.54 -17.11
C THR A 63 -0.28 9.48 -15.97
N LEU A 64 -1.23 10.27 -15.45
CA LEU A 64 -1.05 11.17 -14.32
C LEU A 64 -0.60 10.40 -13.08
N PHE A 65 -1.26 9.29 -12.77
CA PHE A 65 -0.88 8.42 -11.65
C PHE A 65 0.57 7.91 -11.80
N ALA A 66 0.89 7.33 -12.95
CA ALA A 66 2.23 6.78 -13.22
C ALA A 66 3.32 7.86 -13.18
N PHE A 67 3.05 9.02 -13.79
CA PHE A 67 3.97 10.15 -13.78
C PHE A 67 4.22 10.70 -12.37
N THR A 68 3.16 10.77 -11.56
CA THR A 68 3.26 11.20 -10.15
C THR A 68 4.12 10.24 -9.34
N VAL A 69 3.89 8.93 -9.47
CA VAL A 69 4.71 7.90 -8.83
C VAL A 69 6.18 8.01 -9.27
N MET A 70 6.42 8.17 -10.58
CA MET A 70 7.76 8.30 -11.15
C MET A 70 8.50 9.51 -10.57
N LEU A 71 7.84 10.67 -10.51
CA LEU A 71 8.47 11.93 -10.13
C LEU A 71 8.65 12.05 -8.61
N PHE A 72 7.63 11.66 -7.83
CA PHE A 72 7.60 11.89 -6.39
C PHE A 72 7.97 10.66 -5.56
N GLY A 73 8.02 9.47 -6.16
CA GLY A 73 8.25 8.23 -5.42
C GLY A 73 9.55 8.20 -4.63
N PRO A 74 10.73 8.33 -5.27
CA PRO A 74 12.01 8.37 -4.56
C PRO A 74 12.11 9.49 -3.51
N PRO A 75 11.81 10.78 -3.79
CA PRO A 75 11.96 11.83 -2.80
C PRO A 75 10.99 11.68 -1.61
N LEU A 76 9.72 11.33 -1.84
CA LEU A 76 8.78 11.12 -0.74
C LEU A 76 9.14 9.90 0.11
N THR A 77 9.59 8.82 -0.51
CA THR A 77 10.01 7.61 0.23
C THR A 77 11.23 7.91 1.11
N ALA A 78 12.22 8.64 0.57
CA ALA A 78 13.38 9.08 1.34
C ALA A 78 12.96 10.03 2.49
N MET A 79 12.09 10.99 2.20
CA MET A 79 11.62 11.97 3.18
C MET A 79 10.81 11.32 4.32
N LEU A 80 9.97 10.33 4.04
CA LEU A 80 9.11 9.70 5.04
C LEU A 80 9.75 8.47 5.73
N SER A 81 10.98 8.10 5.35
CA SER A 81 11.67 6.90 5.86
C SER A 81 11.89 6.87 7.37
N HIS A 82 11.94 8.04 8.03
CA HIS A 82 12.17 8.17 9.47
C HIS A 82 10.89 8.10 10.32
N LEU A 83 9.71 8.04 9.69
CA LEU A 83 8.43 8.01 10.40
C LEU A 83 8.10 6.60 10.94
N ASP A 84 7.27 6.56 11.97
CA ASP A 84 6.79 5.30 12.56
C ASP A 84 6.00 4.47 11.53
N ARG A 85 6.50 3.28 11.18
CA ARG A 85 5.93 2.39 10.15
C ARG A 85 4.43 2.16 10.30
N LYS A 86 3.97 1.87 11.53
CA LYS A 86 2.55 1.63 11.80
C LYS A 86 1.69 2.86 11.50
N ARG A 87 2.18 4.05 11.86
CA ARG A 87 1.47 5.31 11.57
C ARG A 87 1.47 5.58 10.06
N THR A 88 2.60 5.36 9.39
CA THR A 88 2.72 5.50 7.94
C THR A 88 1.71 4.61 7.20
N PHE A 89 1.60 3.32 7.55
CA PHE A 89 0.61 2.44 6.91
C PHE A 89 -0.83 2.90 7.14
N ILE A 90 -1.19 3.29 8.36
CA ILE A 90 -2.55 3.75 8.66
C ILE A 90 -2.88 5.01 7.83
N VAL A 91 -1.97 5.99 7.80
CA VAL A 91 -2.16 7.23 7.04
C VAL A 91 -2.31 6.93 5.55
N ILE A 92 -1.45 6.07 4.98
CA ILE A 92 -1.54 5.73 3.55
C ILE A 92 -2.85 5.01 3.24
N LEU A 93 -3.27 4.05 4.05
CA LEU A 93 -4.52 3.34 3.86
C LEU A 93 -5.73 4.28 3.95
N LEU A 94 -5.72 5.24 4.89
CA LEU A 94 -6.75 6.27 4.99
C LEU A 94 -6.76 7.19 3.77
N ILE A 95 -5.59 7.59 3.26
CA ILE A 95 -5.47 8.36 2.02
C ILE A 95 -6.07 7.59 0.84
N PHE A 96 -5.75 6.31 0.70
CA PHE A 96 -6.31 5.44 -0.34
C PHE A 96 -7.83 5.33 -0.21
N ALA A 97 -8.34 5.07 1.00
CA ALA A 97 -9.78 4.96 1.25
C ALA A 97 -10.51 6.26 0.92
N ALA A 98 -10.01 7.41 1.40
CA ALA A 98 -10.61 8.72 1.15
C ALA A 98 -10.57 9.09 -0.34
N SER A 99 -9.46 8.80 -1.03
CA SER A 99 -9.32 9.07 -2.46
C SER A 99 -10.26 8.20 -3.30
N ASN A 100 -10.46 6.94 -2.91
CA ASN A 100 -11.43 6.06 -3.56
C ASN A 100 -12.87 6.49 -3.29
N ALA A 101 -13.19 6.92 -2.07
CA ALA A 101 -14.50 7.49 -1.76
C ALA A 101 -14.77 8.75 -2.59
N LEU A 102 -13.77 9.61 -2.76
CA LEU A 102 -13.85 10.80 -3.61
C LEU A 102 -14.06 10.42 -5.08
N ALA A 103 -13.36 9.40 -5.58
CA ALA A 103 -13.55 8.89 -6.94
C ALA A 103 -14.97 8.37 -7.15
N ALA A 104 -15.53 7.65 -6.17
CA ALA A 104 -16.87 7.06 -6.25
C ALA A 104 -17.99 8.10 -6.37
N VAL A 105 -17.82 9.30 -5.80
CA VAL A 105 -18.82 10.39 -5.88
C VAL A 105 -18.51 11.41 -6.97
N SER A 106 -17.41 11.22 -7.70
CA SER A 106 -16.96 12.20 -8.69
C SER A 106 -17.85 12.21 -9.94
N SER A 107 -18.12 13.40 -10.44
CA SER A 107 -18.86 13.63 -11.70
C SER A 107 -18.03 14.38 -12.74
N ASN A 108 -16.76 14.64 -12.44
CA ASN A 108 -15.86 15.44 -13.27
C ASN A 108 -14.45 14.82 -13.31
N VAL A 109 -13.85 14.79 -14.50
CA VAL A 109 -12.49 14.29 -14.75
C VAL A 109 -11.43 14.96 -13.86
N TRP A 110 -11.60 16.23 -13.48
CA TRP A 110 -10.66 16.94 -12.60
C TRP A 110 -10.69 16.42 -11.17
N ILE A 111 -11.88 16.06 -10.67
CA ILE A 111 -12.03 15.45 -9.34
C ILE A 111 -11.43 14.05 -9.35
N LEU A 112 -11.65 13.29 -10.43
CA LEU A 112 -10.98 12.00 -10.60
C LEU A 112 -9.47 12.15 -10.69
N ALA A 113 -8.96 13.15 -11.41
CA ALA A 113 -7.53 13.42 -11.51
C ALA A 113 -6.91 13.66 -10.12
N LEU A 114 -7.57 14.45 -9.26
CA LEU A 114 -7.17 14.62 -7.86
C LEU A 114 -7.24 13.31 -7.07
N ALA A 115 -8.34 12.57 -7.21
CA ALA A 115 -8.52 11.27 -6.56
C ALA A 115 -7.50 10.22 -7.01
N ARG A 116 -6.81 10.43 -8.13
CA ARG A 116 -5.67 9.61 -8.58
C ARG A 116 -4.33 10.17 -8.14
N PHE A 117 -4.17 11.49 -8.21
CA PHE A 117 -2.93 12.16 -7.87
C PHE A 117 -2.56 11.97 -6.39
N ILE A 118 -3.51 12.14 -5.48
CA ILE A 118 -3.27 12.04 -4.03
C ILE A 118 -2.74 10.64 -3.62
N PRO A 119 -3.39 9.51 -3.95
CA PRO A 119 -2.88 8.19 -3.58
C PRO A 119 -1.59 7.83 -4.34
N ALA A 120 -1.35 8.39 -5.53
CA ALA A 120 -0.10 8.20 -6.27
C ALA A 120 1.13 8.73 -5.52
N LEU A 121 0.98 9.76 -4.68
CA LEU A 121 2.06 10.28 -3.83
C LEU A 121 2.38 9.31 -2.67
N ALA A 122 1.37 8.60 -2.18
CA ALA A 122 1.47 7.72 -1.02
C ALA A 122 1.93 6.30 -1.40
N LEU A 123 1.59 5.83 -2.60
CA LEU A 123 1.87 4.47 -3.07
C LEU A 123 3.36 4.06 -2.99
N PRO A 124 4.33 4.89 -3.41
CA PRO A 124 5.74 4.49 -3.40
C PRO A 124 6.27 4.33 -1.97
N VAL A 125 5.81 5.20 -1.06
CA VAL A 125 6.14 5.14 0.37
C VAL A 125 5.62 3.84 0.98
N PHE A 126 4.39 3.43 0.62
CA PHE A 126 3.84 2.15 1.05
C PHE A 126 4.74 0.99 0.63
N TRP A 127 5.12 0.91 -0.64
CA TRP A 127 5.96 -0.20 -1.12
C TRP A 127 7.34 -0.22 -0.48
N GLY A 128 7.97 0.94 -0.32
CA GLY A 128 9.26 1.05 0.38
C GLY A 128 9.17 0.54 1.82
N THR A 129 8.23 1.08 2.61
CA THR A 129 8.06 0.69 4.02
C THR A 129 7.54 -0.74 4.19
N ALA A 130 6.66 -1.21 3.29
CA ALA A 130 6.10 -2.56 3.32
C ALA A 130 7.16 -3.61 3.02
N SER A 131 7.98 -3.41 1.99
CA SER A 131 9.07 -4.33 1.64
C SER A 131 10.09 -4.46 2.78
N GLU A 132 10.46 -3.32 3.39
CA GLU A 132 11.36 -3.31 4.54
C GLU A 132 10.73 -4.02 5.76
N THR A 133 9.46 -3.74 6.05
CA THR A 133 8.75 -4.33 7.20
C THR A 133 8.55 -5.83 7.03
N ALA A 134 8.17 -6.28 5.83
CA ALA A 134 8.05 -7.69 5.52
C ALA A 134 9.40 -8.41 5.67
N SER A 135 10.49 -7.80 5.20
CA SER A 135 11.85 -8.35 5.32
C SER A 135 12.27 -8.53 6.79
N LEU A 136 11.97 -7.54 7.65
CA LEU A 136 12.25 -7.64 9.08
C LEU A 136 11.42 -8.71 9.77
N LEU A 137 10.13 -8.83 9.43
CA LEU A 137 9.23 -9.84 10.00
C LEU A 137 9.56 -11.27 9.56
N ALA A 138 9.99 -11.45 8.31
CA ALA A 138 10.38 -12.75 7.75
C ALA A 138 11.75 -13.23 8.25
N GLY A 139 12.63 -12.28 8.58
CA GLY A 139 14.02 -12.52 8.97
C GLY A 139 14.94 -12.78 7.77
N PRO A 140 16.27 -12.69 7.95
CA PRO A 140 17.26 -12.63 6.86
C PRO A 140 17.22 -13.83 5.90
N LYS A 141 16.84 -15.02 6.39
CA LYS A 141 16.82 -16.27 5.61
C LYS A 141 15.58 -16.41 4.71
N ARG A 142 14.55 -15.57 4.90
CA ARG A 142 13.25 -15.69 4.21
C ARG A 142 12.78 -14.39 3.58
N ALA A 143 13.57 -13.32 3.61
CA ALA A 143 13.17 -11.99 3.12
C ALA A 143 12.80 -11.94 1.63
N GLY A 144 13.27 -12.89 0.81
CA GLY A 144 12.93 -12.99 -0.62
C GLY A 144 11.96 -14.11 -0.98
N LYS A 145 11.33 -14.75 0.00
CA LYS A 145 10.30 -15.80 -0.20
C LYS A 145 8.93 -15.25 0.11
#